data_AF-R6QBR5-F1
#
_entry.id   AF-R6QBR5-F1
#
_cell.length_a   1.000
_cell.length_b   1.000
_cell.length_c   1.000
_cell.angle_alpha   90.00
_cell.angle_beta   90.00
_cell.angle_gamma   90.00
#
_symmetry.space_group_name_H-M   'P 1'
#
loop_
_entity.id
_entity.type
_entity.pdbx_description
1 polymer ?
#
loop_
_entity_poly.entity_id
_entity_poly.type
_entity_poly.pdbx_seq_one_letter_code
_entity_poly.pdbx_strand_id
1 'polypeptide(L)'
;MSFELKLDKRKRAFTLLNGQYEYSNTVNDEVIKIVTLNTLPIQRRLYFCKDGFEKSISTMNENVADIIDYLNCELEAVGEIVKAEFVEGNELNLYDDLYSLFFAIINDGAKLMGLAQQQCDCEDRYNLPKLEELPRFNANVEIDYSDCKTNYHYVITTVAEYINILFHAFVSNNPVVSVCQNCTKLFVPKTKKITLYCDRVTDSNSTCKRIGAKNKHNDKIEEDPVLKKYHMEKHRIEMYCLRGKQDKYDFFDELFDWLNKYEPKL
;
A
#
# COMPACT_ATOMS: atom_id res chain seq x y z
N MET A 1 1.51 25.30 10.96
CA MET A 1 1.65 25.86 9.60
C MET A 1 0.39 25.59 8.79
N SER A 2 -0.13 26.57 8.03
CA SER A 2 -1.32 26.38 7.17
C SER A 2 -0.96 26.38 5.68
N PHE A 3 -1.54 25.47 4.89
CA PHE A 3 -1.35 25.45 3.44
C PHE A 3 -2.66 25.15 2.68
N GLU A 4 -2.75 25.57 1.42
CA GLU A 4 -3.91 25.32 0.56
C GLU A 4 -3.75 24.02 -0.23
N LEU A 5 -4.74 23.12 -0.15
CA LEU A 5 -4.88 21.96 -1.01
C LEU A 5 -5.98 22.21 -2.05
N LYS A 6 -5.58 22.29 -3.32
CA LYS A 6 -6.50 22.48 -4.46
C LYS A 6 -6.85 21.13 -5.06
N LEU A 7 -8.13 20.75 -4.99
CA LEU A 7 -8.64 19.52 -5.61
C LEU A 7 -9.33 19.85 -6.94
N ASP A 8 -8.56 19.93 -8.04
CA ASP A 8 -9.12 20.11 -9.39
C ASP A 8 -9.34 18.75 -10.07
N LYS A 9 -10.57 18.50 -10.53
CA LYS A 9 -10.94 17.29 -11.29
C LYS A 9 -10.27 17.24 -12.68
N ARG A 10 -9.82 18.39 -13.22
CA ARG A 10 -9.20 18.51 -14.55
C ARG A 10 -7.67 18.56 -14.47
N LYS A 11 -7.09 19.42 -13.62
CA LYS A 11 -5.67 19.36 -13.26
C LYS A 11 -5.53 18.40 -12.08
N ARG A 12 -5.20 17.15 -12.41
CA ARG A 12 -4.94 16.09 -11.42
C ARG A 12 -3.62 16.34 -10.67
N ALA A 13 -3.43 17.51 -10.07
CA ALA A 13 -2.27 17.78 -9.25
C ALA A 13 -2.59 18.77 -8.13
N PHE A 14 -2.03 18.54 -6.95
CA PHE A 14 -2.03 19.49 -5.84
C PHE A 14 -0.58 19.85 -5.50
N THR A 15 -0.38 21.01 -4.88
CA THR A 15 0.95 21.48 -4.47
C THR A 15 1.01 21.47 -2.96
N LEU A 16 2.03 20.83 -2.40
CA LEU A 16 2.42 20.99 -1.00
C LEU A 16 3.74 21.76 -0.98
N LEU A 17 3.94 22.64 0.01
CA LEU A 17 5.19 23.33 0.35
C LEU A 17 6.27 23.41 -0.75
N ASN A 18 6.95 22.30 -1.04
CA ASN A 18 8.09 22.22 -1.98
C ASN A 18 7.86 21.40 -3.27
N GLY A 19 6.68 20.80 -3.49
CA GLY A 19 6.45 19.82 -4.56
C GLY A 19 5.02 19.81 -5.15
N GLN A 20 4.93 19.40 -6.42
CA GLN A 20 3.66 19.11 -7.10
C GLN A 20 3.41 17.59 -7.12
N TYR A 21 2.20 17.19 -6.71
CA TYR A 21 1.78 15.81 -6.53
C TYR A 21 0.60 15.49 -7.44
N GLU A 22 0.63 14.38 -8.19
CA GLU A 22 -0.40 14.04 -9.18
C GLU A 22 -1.59 13.29 -8.55
N TYR A 23 -2.76 13.94 -8.46
CA TYR A 23 -3.96 13.52 -7.74
C TYR A 23 -4.36 12.05 -7.92
N SER A 24 -4.45 11.51 -9.15
CA SER A 24 -5.01 10.15 -9.32
C SER A 24 -4.06 9.02 -8.92
N ASN A 25 -2.75 9.21 -9.07
CA ASN A 25 -1.78 8.22 -8.63
C ASN A 25 -1.42 8.48 -7.17
N THR A 26 -1.16 9.73 -6.82
CA THR A 26 -0.73 10.12 -5.48
C THR A 26 -1.81 9.96 -4.42
N VAL A 27 -3.07 10.36 -4.63
CA VAL A 27 -4.12 10.17 -3.61
C VAL A 27 -4.37 8.68 -3.36
N ASN A 28 -4.43 7.89 -4.44
CA ASN A 28 -4.57 6.45 -4.34
C ASN A 28 -3.39 5.81 -3.61
N ASP A 29 -2.17 6.16 -4.03
CA ASP A 29 -0.96 5.59 -3.46
C ASP A 29 -0.73 6.06 -2.02
N GLU A 30 -0.99 7.32 -1.69
CA GLU A 30 -0.82 7.85 -0.33
C GLU A 30 -1.86 7.30 0.63
N VAL A 31 -3.14 7.28 0.28
CA VAL A 31 -4.16 6.66 1.15
C VAL A 31 -3.83 5.20 1.38
N ILE A 32 -3.48 4.45 0.32
CA ILE A 32 -3.08 3.05 0.45
C ILE A 32 -1.80 2.90 1.27
N LYS A 33 -0.79 3.74 1.05
CA LYS A 33 0.48 3.71 1.82
C LYS A 33 0.23 4.03 3.29
N ILE A 34 -0.56 5.05 3.60
CA ILE A 34 -0.97 5.40 4.96
C ILE A 34 -1.58 4.16 5.61
N VAL A 35 -2.68 3.63 5.07
CA VAL A 35 -3.38 2.51 5.73
C VAL A 35 -2.62 1.18 5.70
N THR A 36 -1.54 1.07 4.93
CA THR A 36 -0.65 -0.11 4.91
C THR A 36 0.71 0.13 5.57
N LEU A 37 0.89 1.29 6.18
CA LEU A 37 2.10 1.67 6.90
C LEU A 37 2.28 0.77 8.12
N ASN A 38 3.49 0.24 8.30
CA ASN A 38 3.81 -0.54 9.49
C ASN A 38 4.16 0.39 10.64
N THR A 39 3.18 0.66 11.50
CA THR A 39 3.31 1.59 12.62
C THR A 39 3.91 0.98 13.88
N LEU A 40 4.23 -0.32 13.91
CA LEU A 40 4.82 -0.98 15.08
C LEU A 40 6.08 -0.28 15.61
N PRO A 41 7.03 0.19 14.78
CA PRO A 41 8.18 0.96 15.25
C PRO A 41 7.76 2.29 15.90
N ILE A 42 6.79 2.99 15.30
CA ILE A 42 6.31 4.30 15.79
C ILE A 42 5.56 4.15 17.12
N GLN A 43 4.66 3.16 17.21
CA GLN A 43 3.91 2.86 18.44
C GLN A 43 4.86 2.59 19.61
N ARG A 44 5.88 1.74 19.42
CA ARG A 44 6.89 1.45 20.45
C ARG A 44 7.64 2.70 20.94
N ARG A 45 7.91 3.65 20.05
CA ARG A 45 8.55 4.93 20.38
C ARG A 45 7.63 5.89 21.14
N LEU A 46 6.31 5.75 21.00
CA LEU A 46 5.31 6.58 21.69
C LEU A 46 4.84 6.00 23.04
N TYR A 47 5.05 4.71 23.30
CA TYR A 47 4.69 4.08 24.59
C TYR A 47 5.55 4.57 25.79
N PHE A 48 6.38 5.59 25.62
CA PHE A 48 7.15 6.19 26.71
C PHE A 48 6.34 7.26 27.46
N CYS A 49 6.07 6.95 28.73
CA CYS A 49 5.71 7.81 29.86
C CYS A 49 4.31 8.44 29.91
N LYS A 50 3.45 7.82 30.72
CA LYS A 50 2.34 8.50 31.42
C LYS A 50 2.81 9.27 32.66
N ASP A 51 4.06 9.07 33.10
CA ASP A 51 4.62 9.65 34.33
C ASP A 51 5.87 10.50 34.04
N GLY A 52 5.77 11.80 34.31
CA GLY A 52 6.89 12.76 34.35
C GLY A 52 6.99 13.67 33.13
N PHE A 53 6.20 14.76 33.11
CA PHE A 53 6.05 15.68 31.96
C PHE A 53 7.37 16.27 31.45
N GLU A 54 8.23 16.81 32.32
CA GLU A 54 9.44 17.55 31.89
C GLU A 54 10.60 16.66 31.42
N LYS A 55 10.83 15.52 32.08
CA LYS A 55 11.85 14.54 31.63
C LYS A 55 11.40 13.81 30.36
N SER A 56 10.09 13.72 30.15
CA SER A 56 9.51 13.14 28.95
C SER A 56 9.73 14.05 27.75
N ILE A 57 9.62 15.38 27.86
CA ILE A 57 9.80 16.30 26.72
C ILE A 57 11.20 16.16 26.08
N SER A 58 12.27 16.13 26.89
CA SER A 58 13.64 15.98 26.34
C SER A 58 13.85 14.63 25.64
N THR A 59 13.32 13.54 26.20
CA THR A 59 13.43 12.19 25.62
C THR A 59 12.45 11.99 24.45
N MET A 60 11.35 12.74 24.40
CA MET A 60 10.38 12.73 23.30
C MET A 60 10.92 13.46 22.08
N ASN A 61 11.62 14.59 22.24
CA ASN A 61 12.31 15.27 21.14
C ASN A 61 13.33 14.36 20.43
N GLU A 62 14.03 13.49 21.18
CA GLU A 62 14.98 12.52 20.61
C GLU A 62 14.29 11.46 19.73
N ASN A 63 13.06 11.04 20.06
CA ASN A 63 12.34 10.02 19.32
C ASN A 63 11.47 10.58 18.18
N VAL A 64 10.97 11.80 18.32
CA VAL A 64 10.09 12.46 17.36
C VAL A 64 10.82 12.76 16.05
N ALA A 65 12.07 13.23 16.11
CA ALA A 65 12.88 13.45 14.92
C ALA A 65 13.02 12.16 14.09
N ASP A 66 13.32 11.03 14.74
CA ASP A 66 13.42 9.72 14.09
C ASP A 66 12.06 9.21 13.55
N ILE A 67 10.94 9.60 14.16
CA ILE A 67 9.59 9.29 13.67
C ILE A 67 9.29 10.12 12.43
N ILE A 68 9.59 11.43 12.46
CA ILE A 68 9.46 12.33 11.33
C ILE A 68 10.29 11.84 10.15
N ASP A 69 11.53 11.42 10.39
CA ASP A 69 12.39 10.88 9.33
C ASP A 69 11.85 9.56 8.76
N TYR A 70 11.33 8.67 9.62
CA TYR A 70 10.65 7.46 9.16
C TYR A 70 9.41 7.79 8.31
N LEU A 71 8.58 8.73 8.76
CA LEU A 71 7.40 9.17 8.03
C LEU A 71 7.78 9.85 6.72
N ASN A 72 8.80 10.71 6.67
CA ASN A 72 9.28 11.33 5.44
C ASN A 72 9.76 10.29 4.41
N CYS A 73 10.42 9.21 4.87
CA CYS A 73 10.87 8.14 3.98
C CYS A 73 9.69 7.38 3.34
N GLU A 74 8.62 7.13 4.10
CA GLU A 74 7.49 6.30 3.65
C GLU A 74 6.33 7.14 3.03
N LEU A 75 6.14 8.35 3.55
CA LEU A 75 5.02 9.28 3.38
C LEU A 75 5.53 10.73 3.44
N GLU A 76 6.28 11.16 2.42
CA GLU A 76 6.91 12.48 2.33
C GLU A 76 5.98 13.63 2.76
N ALA A 77 4.78 13.73 2.18
CA ALA A 77 3.80 14.76 2.51
C ALA A 77 3.40 14.79 4.00
N VAL A 78 3.18 13.61 4.60
CA VAL A 78 2.81 13.52 6.02
C VAL A 78 4.00 13.92 6.90
N GLY A 79 5.19 13.43 6.58
CA GLY A 79 6.40 13.79 7.32
C GLY A 79 6.73 15.29 7.25
N GLU A 80 6.48 15.96 6.12
CA GLU A 80 6.65 17.41 5.99
C GLU A 80 5.70 18.19 6.92
N ILE A 81 4.41 17.81 6.97
CA ILE A 81 3.42 18.48 7.83
C ILE A 81 3.77 18.28 9.30
N VAL A 82 4.03 17.02 9.72
CA VAL A 82 4.44 16.69 11.09
C VAL A 82 5.71 17.47 11.49
N LYS A 83 6.68 17.58 10.59
CA LYS A 83 7.91 18.34 10.82
C LYS A 83 7.66 19.83 11.00
N ALA A 84 6.76 20.42 10.20
CA ALA A 84 6.42 21.83 10.32
C ALA A 84 5.78 22.14 11.67
N GLU A 85 4.88 21.29 12.16
CA GLU A 85 4.27 21.45 13.48
C GLU A 85 5.28 21.30 14.62
N PHE A 86 6.21 20.36 14.48
CA PHE A 86 7.28 20.15 15.47
C PHE A 86 8.19 21.39 15.59
N VAL A 87 8.57 22.01 14.46
CA VAL A 87 9.41 23.22 14.45
C VAL A 87 8.70 24.42 15.07
N GLU A 88 7.37 24.50 14.95
CA GLU A 88 6.56 25.56 15.60
C GLU A 88 6.47 25.40 17.13
N GLY A 89 7.00 24.29 17.70
CA GLY A 89 7.08 24.07 19.14
C GLY A 89 5.76 23.68 19.80
N ASN A 90 4.78 23.22 19.01
CA ASN A 90 3.47 22.79 19.53
C ASN A 90 3.44 21.27 19.72
N GLU A 91 4.01 20.81 20.84
CA GLU A 91 4.13 19.38 21.15
C GLU A 91 2.76 18.68 21.27
N LEU A 92 1.73 19.35 21.79
CA LEU A 92 0.40 18.76 21.95
C LEU A 92 -0.25 18.42 20.60
N ASN A 93 -0.19 19.35 19.64
CA ASN A 93 -0.71 19.12 18.29
C ASN A 93 -0.01 17.95 17.61
N LEU A 94 1.32 17.86 17.77
CA LEU A 94 2.10 16.77 17.21
C LEU A 94 1.61 15.38 17.70
N TYR A 95 1.29 15.24 18.98
CA TYR A 95 0.74 13.99 19.51
C TYR A 95 -0.64 13.68 18.94
N ASP A 96 -1.50 14.69 18.86
CA ASP A 96 -2.84 14.54 18.29
C ASP A 96 -2.78 14.15 16.79
N ASP A 97 -1.80 14.68 16.06
CA ASP A 97 -1.57 14.36 14.65
C ASP A 97 -1.03 12.95 14.45
N LEU A 98 -0.03 12.54 15.24
CA LEU A 98 0.44 11.16 15.24
C LEU A 98 -0.68 10.19 15.65
N TYR A 99 -1.46 10.54 16.67
CA TYR A 99 -2.63 9.76 17.09
C TYR A 99 -3.66 9.62 15.97
N SER A 100 -3.96 10.72 15.28
CA SER A 100 -4.87 10.76 14.13
C SER A 100 -4.39 9.88 12.99
N LEU A 101 -3.08 9.90 12.70
CA LEU A 101 -2.46 8.99 11.73
C LEU A 101 -2.67 7.52 12.13
N PHE A 102 -2.38 7.12 13.39
CA PHE A 102 -2.64 5.73 13.81
C PHE A 102 -4.11 5.36 13.73
N PHE A 103 -5.00 6.27 14.11
CA PHE A 103 -6.44 6.03 14.03
C PHE A 103 -6.87 5.80 12.59
N ALA A 104 -6.40 6.60 11.63
CA ALA A 104 -6.66 6.40 10.22
C ALA A 104 -6.14 5.04 9.73
N ILE A 105 -4.92 4.66 10.13
CA ILE A 105 -4.30 3.39 9.74
C ILE A 105 -5.13 2.19 10.22
N ILE A 106 -5.62 2.24 11.45
CA ILE A 106 -6.41 1.16 12.04
C ILE A 106 -7.83 1.15 11.48
N ASN A 107 -8.55 2.28 11.57
CA ASN A 107 -9.97 2.34 11.26
C ASN A 107 -10.24 2.34 9.75
N ASP A 108 -9.61 3.25 9.01
CA ASP A 108 -9.84 3.37 7.57
C ASP A 108 -9.17 2.21 6.82
N GLY A 109 -8.05 1.72 7.33
CA GLY A 109 -7.45 0.46 6.86
C GLY A 109 -8.41 -0.72 6.97
N ALA A 110 -9.07 -0.91 8.11
CA ALA A 110 -10.04 -1.99 8.28
C ALA A 110 -11.23 -1.87 7.31
N LYS A 111 -11.75 -0.65 7.09
CA LYS A 111 -12.83 -0.41 6.11
C LYS A 111 -12.39 -0.75 4.69
N LEU A 112 -11.20 -0.31 4.27
CA LEU A 112 -10.67 -0.60 2.94
C LEU A 112 -10.35 -2.08 2.74
N MET A 113 -9.89 -2.78 3.78
CA MET A 113 -9.72 -4.23 3.75
C MET A 113 -11.05 -4.95 3.54
N GLY A 114 -12.11 -4.52 4.25
CA GLY A 114 -13.47 -5.05 4.05
C GLY A 114 -13.98 -4.81 2.64
N LEU A 115 -13.82 -3.59 2.12
CA LEU A 115 -14.19 -3.23 0.74
C LEU A 115 -13.41 -4.08 -0.29
N ALA A 116 -12.11 -4.26 -0.09
CA ALA A 116 -11.27 -5.06 -0.98
C ALA A 116 -11.72 -6.53 -1.02
N GLN A 117 -12.11 -7.10 0.11
CA GLN A 117 -12.66 -8.46 0.16
C GLN A 117 -13.98 -8.55 -0.60
N GLN A 118 -14.92 -7.63 -0.33
CA GLN A 118 -16.21 -7.58 -1.05
C GLN A 118 -16.02 -7.41 -2.56
N GLN A 119 -15.10 -6.56 -2.98
CA GLN A 119 -14.78 -6.36 -4.40
C GLN A 119 -14.07 -7.56 -5.02
N CYS A 120 -13.31 -8.35 -4.25
CA CYS A 120 -12.68 -9.57 -4.74
C CYS A 120 -13.72 -10.66 -4.99
N ASP A 121 -14.68 -10.83 -4.08
CA ASP A 121 -15.71 -11.87 -4.12
C ASP A 121 -16.88 -11.52 -5.08
N CYS A 122 -16.94 -10.28 -5.56
CA CYS A 122 -17.97 -9.83 -6.48
C CYS A 122 -17.76 -10.35 -7.91
N GLU A 123 -18.74 -11.14 -8.38
CA GLU A 123 -18.80 -11.66 -9.75
C GLU A 123 -19.09 -10.56 -10.79
N ASP A 124 -20.03 -9.65 -10.49
CA ASP A 124 -20.38 -8.53 -11.38
C ASP A 124 -19.31 -7.43 -11.34
N ARG A 125 -18.36 -7.53 -12.27
CA ARG A 125 -17.28 -6.55 -12.40
C ARG A 125 -17.72 -5.18 -12.91
N TYR A 126 -18.96 -5.03 -13.39
CA TYR A 126 -19.50 -3.74 -13.80
C TYR A 126 -20.11 -2.96 -12.63
N ASN A 127 -20.65 -3.67 -11.64
CA ASN A 127 -21.27 -3.09 -10.45
C ASN A 127 -20.55 -3.51 -9.16
N LEU A 128 -19.30 -3.07 -9.01
CA LEU A 128 -18.50 -3.38 -7.83
C LEU A 128 -19.05 -2.69 -6.57
N PRO A 129 -18.97 -3.36 -5.41
CA PRO A 129 -19.23 -2.75 -4.10
C PRO A 129 -18.40 -1.49 -3.91
N LYS A 130 -19.01 -0.51 -3.22
CA LYS A 130 -18.44 0.79 -2.89
C LYS A 130 -18.64 1.03 -1.41
N LEU A 131 -17.86 1.91 -0.81
CA LEU A 131 -18.10 2.30 0.58
C LEU A 131 -19.40 3.12 0.65
N GLU A 132 -20.41 2.59 1.33
CA GLU A 132 -21.74 3.23 1.42
C GLU A 132 -21.71 4.51 2.25
N GLU A 133 -20.93 4.49 3.34
CA GLU A 133 -20.76 5.64 4.22
C GLU A 133 -19.44 6.35 3.92
N LEU A 134 -19.55 7.57 3.41
CA LEU A 134 -18.39 8.46 3.30
C LEU A 134 -17.97 8.95 4.69
N PRO A 135 -16.66 9.01 4.97
CA PRO A 135 -16.15 9.60 6.19
C PRO A 135 -16.62 11.05 6.31
N ARG A 136 -17.11 11.42 7.49
CA ARG A 136 -17.49 12.80 7.82
C ARG A 136 -16.32 13.45 8.53
N PHE A 137 -15.91 14.61 8.05
CA PHE A 137 -14.88 15.42 8.67
C PHE A 137 -15.23 16.90 8.46
N ASN A 138 -14.71 17.74 9.35
CA ASN A 138 -14.78 19.18 9.19
C ASN A 138 -13.53 19.64 8.43
N ALA A 139 -13.68 20.59 7.51
CA ALA A 139 -12.55 21.21 6.84
C ALA A 139 -12.85 22.68 6.57
N ASN A 140 -11.80 23.49 6.67
CA ASN A 140 -11.84 24.89 6.26
C ASN A 140 -11.71 24.95 4.74
N VAL A 141 -12.66 25.62 4.08
CA VAL A 141 -12.70 25.71 2.63
C VAL A 141 -12.83 27.16 2.22
N GLU A 142 -11.84 27.63 1.46
CA GLU A 142 -11.92 28.89 0.74
C GLU A 142 -12.50 28.64 -0.66
N ILE A 143 -13.51 29.43 -1.01
CA ILE A 143 -14.23 29.29 -2.28
C ILE A 143 -13.94 30.54 -3.10
N ASP A 144 -13.33 30.37 -4.26
CA ASP A 144 -13.15 31.43 -5.23
C ASP A 144 -14.05 31.19 -6.45
N TYR A 145 -14.46 32.29 -7.07
CA TYR A 145 -15.14 32.25 -8.35
C TYR A 145 -14.27 32.96 -9.38
N SER A 146 -13.49 32.18 -10.12
CA SER A 146 -12.58 32.63 -11.16
C SER A 146 -12.83 31.83 -12.45
N ASP A 147 -12.60 32.44 -13.62
CA ASP A 147 -12.79 31.80 -14.92
C ASP A 147 -14.18 31.16 -15.15
N CYS A 148 -15.23 31.79 -14.61
CA CYS A 148 -16.61 31.29 -14.64
C CYS A 148 -16.77 29.89 -13.99
N LYS A 149 -15.89 29.53 -13.05
CA LYS A 149 -15.92 28.27 -12.30
C LYS A 149 -15.75 28.55 -10.81
N THR A 150 -16.37 27.70 -10.01
CA THR A 150 -16.14 27.65 -8.56
C THR A 150 -14.94 26.75 -8.30
N ASN A 151 -13.86 27.27 -7.70
CA ASN A 151 -12.78 26.42 -7.19
C ASN A 151 -12.84 26.35 -5.66
N TYR A 152 -12.51 25.16 -5.16
CA TYR A 152 -12.53 24.84 -3.74
C TYR A 152 -11.09 24.65 -3.28
N HIS A 153 -10.70 25.44 -2.29
CA HIS A 153 -9.38 25.44 -1.68
C HIS A 153 -9.53 24.94 -0.26
N TYR A 154 -9.05 23.74 0.02
CA TYR A 154 -9.04 23.23 1.39
C TYR A 154 -7.86 23.84 2.12
N VAL A 155 -8.12 24.57 3.21
CA VAL A 155 -7.07 25.11 4.07
C VAL A 155 -6.73 24.06 5.10
N ILE A 156 -5.51 23.53 5.02
CA ILE A 156 -5.02 22.44 5.85
C ILE A 156 -4.08 23.00 6.89
N THR A 157 -4.37 22.68 8.14
CA THR A 157 -3.62 23.13 9.31
C THR A 157 -2.98 21.98 10.08
N THR A 158 -3.50 20.77 9.93
CA THR A 158 -3.04 19.57 10.64
C THR A 158 -2.95 18.36 9.71
N VAL A 159 -2.18 17.35 10.10
CA VAL A 159 -2.11 16.04 9.40
C VAL A 159 -3.48 15.36 9.40
N ALA A 160 -4.26 15.52 10.47
CA ALA A 160 -5.61 14.95 10.54
C ALA A 160 -6.51 15.49 9.42
N GLU A 161 -6.51 16.81 9.17
CA GLU A 161 -7.27 17.42 8.07
C GLU A 161 -6.78 16.90 6.71
N TYR A 162 -5.46 16.82 6.53
CA TYR A 162 -4.84 16.28 5.32
C TYR A 162 -5.32 14.86 5.00
N ILE A 163 -5.16 13.94 5.95
CA ILE A 163 -5.53 12.53 5.76
C ILE A 163 -7.04 12.38 5.52
N ASN A 164 -7.88 13.12 6.26
CA ASN A 164 -9.33 13.05 6.09
C ASN A 164 -9.78 13.52 4.70
N ILE A 165 -9.22 14.64 4.21
CA ILE A 165 -9.51 15.16 2.87
C ILE A 165 -9.05 14.16 1.80
N LEU A 166 -7.84 13.61 1.92
CA LEU A 166 -7.33 12.60 1.00
C LEU A 166 -8.18 11.33 0.99
N PHE A 167 -8.53 10.82 2.17
CA PHE A 167 -9.34 9.62 2.30
C PHE A 167 -10.74 9.84 1.71
N HIS A 168 -11.36 10.99 1.97
CA HIS A 168 -12.63 11.35 1.34
C HIS A 168 -12.53 11.46 -0.17
N ALA A 169 -11.49 12.12 -0.68
CA ALA A 169 -11.20 12.23 -2.12
C ALA A 169 -11.03 10.85 -2.77
N PHE A 170 -10.31 9.94 -2.10
CA PHE A 170 -10.09 8.56 -2.53
C PHE A 170 -11.41 7.80 -2.64
N VAL A 171 -12.18 7.74 -1.56
CA VAL A 171 -13.43 6.97 -1.49
C VAL A 171 -14.50 7.54 -2.42
N SER A 172 -14.60 8.88 -2.53
CA SER A 172 -15.56 9.56 -3.42
C SER A 172 -15.39 9.19 -4.90
N ASN A 173 -14.17 8.79 -5.30
CA ASN A 173 -13.89 8.32 -6.65
C ASN A 173 -14.29 6.86 -6.90
N ASN A 174 -14.89 6.17 -5.90
CA ASN A 174 -15.27 4.77 -5.96
C ASN A 174 -14.12 3.86 -6.41
N PRO A 175 -13.04 3.80 -5.61
CA PRO A 175 -11.82 3.13 -6.01
C PRO A 175 -12.03 1.61 -6.10
N VAL A 176 -11.28 0.98 -7.01
CA VAL A 176 -11.09 -0.47 -6.99
C VAL A 176 -9.90 -0.76 -6.09
N VAL A 177 -10.11 -1.55 -5.06
CA VAL A 177 -9.09 -1.93 -4.07
C VAL A 177 -8.99 -3.46 -3.98
N SER A 178 -7.78 -3.95 -3.76
CA SER A 178 -7.50 -5.39 -3.62
C SER A 178 -6.44 -5.63 -2.56
N VAL A 179 -6.44 -6.82 -1.97
CA VAL A 179 -5.40 -7.29 -1.04
C VAL A 179 -4.45 -8.19 -1.81
N CYS A 180 -3.14 -7.91 -1.72
CA CYS A 180 -2.15 -8.75 -2.38
C CYS A 180 -2.04 -10.11 -1.68
N GLN A 181 -2.26 -11.22 -2.40
CA GLN A 181 -2.14 -12.58 -1.86
C GLN A 181 -0.70 -12.97 -1.47
N ASN A 182 0.32 -12.21 -1.90
CA ASN A 182 1.72 -12.47 -1.56
C ASN A 182 2.20 -11.69 -0.33
N CYS A 183 1.92 -10.38 -0.27
CA CYS A 183 2.44 -9.50 0.78
C CYS A 183 1.37 -8.93 1.71
N THR A 184 0.13 -9.40 1.57
CA THR A 184 -1.06 -9.10 2.41
C THR A 184 -1.44 -7.63 2.59
N LYS A 185 -0.73 -6.71 1.95
CA LYS A 185 -1.02 -5.27 1.94
C LYS A 185 -1.99 -4.90 0.81
N LEU A 186 -2.80 -3.86 1.05
CA LEU A 186 -3.70 -3.26 0.07
C LEU A 186 -2.96 -2.69 -1.15
N PHE A 187 -3.67 -2.61 -2.28
CA PHE A 187 -3.25 -1.88 -3.47
C PHE A 187 -4.46 -1.55 -4.36
N VAL A 188 -4.29 -0.56 -5.23
CA VAL A 188 -5.25 -0.23 -6.30
C VAL A 188 -4.85 -0.97 -7.58
N PRO A 189 -5.69 -1.89 -8.11
CA PRO A 189 -5.43 -2.53 -9.38
C PRO A 189 -5.48 -1.55 -10.56
N LYS A 190 -4.59 -1.74 -11.54
CA LYS A 190 -4.55 -0.94 -12.79
C LYS A 190 -5.75 -1.19 -13.71
N THR A 191 -6.49 -2.28 -13.50
CA THR A 191 -7.61 -2.68 -14.35
C THR A 191 -8.78 -3.14 -13.48
N LYS A 192 -10.00 -3.15 -14.03
CA LYS A 192 -11.20 -3.67 -13.34
C LYS A 192 -11.21 -5.19 -13.18
N LYS A 193 -10.30 -5.91 -13.83
CA LYS A 193 -10.16 -7.37 -13.70
C LYS A 193 -9.63 -7.71 -12.31
N ILE A 194 -10.03 -8.88 -11.81
CA ILE A 194 -9.50 -9.44 -10.57
C ILE A 194 -7.98 -9.51 -10.68
N THR A 195 -7.31 -8.80 -9.77
CA THR A 195 -5.85 -8.73 -9.71
C THR A 195 -5.45 -9.18 -8.32
N LEU A 196 -4.72 -10.30 -8.25
CA LEU A 196 -4.37 -10.98 -6.99
C LEU A 196 -3.07 -10.47 -6.37
N TYR A 197 -2.22 -9.82 -7.17
CA TYR A 197 -0.89 -9.41 -6.75
C TYR A 197 -0.60 -7.97 -7.14
N CYS A 198 0.07 -7.24 -6.23
CA CYS A 198 0.56 -5.90 -6.49
C CYS A 198 1.88 -5.92 -7.26
N ASP A 199 2.26 -4.76 -7.81
CA ASP A 199 3.50 -4.58 -8.58
C ASP A 199 4.70 -4.16 -7.70
N ARG A 200 4.58 -4.14 -6.36
CA ARG A 200 5.67 -3.76 -5.46
C ARG A 200 6.88 -4.69 -5.61
N VAL A 201 8.07 -4.09 -5.67
CA VAL A 201 9.36 -4.80 -5.71
C VAL A 201 9.76 -5.18 -4.29
N THR A 202 10.19 -6.42 -4.09
CA THR A 202 10.73 -6.96 -2.83
C THR A 202 12.25 -6.88 -2.83
N ASP A 203 12.87 -7.10 -1.67
CA ASP A 203 14.34 -7.07 -1.48
C ASP A 203 15.13 -7.95 -2.46
N SER A 204 14.52 -9.04 -2.94
CA SER A 204 15.05 -9.93 -3.98
C SER A 204 14.97 -9.37 -5.42
N ASN A 205 14.82 -8.05 -5.59
CA ASN A 205 14.65 -7.34 -6.86
C ASN A 205 13.56 -7.95 -7.76
N SER A 206 12.51 -8.48 -7.14
CA SER A 206 11.43 -9.23 -7.78
C SER A 206 10.10 -8.61 -7.42
N THR A 207 9.12 -8.61 -8.32
CA THR A 207 7.79 -8.10 -7.98
C THR A 207 6.99 -9.11 -7.17
N CYS A 208 6.12 -8.62 -6.29
CA CYS A 208 5.13 -9.45 -5.58
C CYS A 208 4.29 -10.29 -6.55
N LYS A 209 4.00 -9.76 -7.74
CA LYS A 209 3.34 -10.50 -8.83
C LYS A 209 4.12 -11.71 -9.31
N ARG A 210 5.44 -11.58 -9.51
CA ARG A 210 6.28 -12.71 -9.93
C ARG A 210 6.45 -13.74 -8.82
N ILE A 211 6.75 -13.28 -7.61
CA ILE A 211 6.93 -14.17 -6.44
C ILE A 211 5.63 -14.88 -6.11
N GLY A 212 4.52 -14.14 -6.00
CA GLY A 212 3.22 -14.69 -5.66
C GLY A 212 2.72 -15.72 -6.68
N ALA A 213 2.93 -15.48 -7.98
CA ALA A 213 2.60 -16.46 -9.02
C ALA A 213 3.46 -17.73 -8.90
N LYS A 214 4.76 -17.58 -8.65
CA LYS A 214 5.68 -18.72 -8.44
C LYS A 214 5.29 -19.53 -7.20
N ASN A 215 5.04 -18.86 -6.08
CA ASN A 215 4.64 -19.51 -4.84
C ASN A 215 3.32 -20.26 -5.02
N LYS A 216 2.30 -19.62 -5.60
CA LYS A 216 1.01 -20.27 -5.87
C LYS A 216 1.12 -21.49 -6.80
N HIS A 217 2.03 -21.44 -7.78
CA HIS A 217 2.33 -22.59 -8.63
C HIS A 217 2.99 -23.72 -7.84
N ASN A 218 3.97 -23.40 -7.00
CA ASN A 218 4.62 -24.37 -6.13
C ASN A 218 3.65 -24.98 -5.11
N ASP A 219 2.78 -24.16 -4.51
CA ASP A 219 1.77 -24.62 -3.55
C ASP A 219 0.82 -25.63 -4.21
N LYS A 220 0.35 -25.35 -5.44
CA LYS A 220 -0.44 -26.30 -6.23
C LYS A 220 0.29 -27.62 -6.50
N ILE A 221 1.59 -27.56 -6.78
CA ILE A 221 2.42 -28.76 -6.99
C ILE A 221 2.53 -29.56 -5.69
N GLU A 222 2.75 -28.88 -4.57
CA GLU A 222 2.92 -29.51 -3.26
C GLU A 222 1.62 -30.11 -2.71
N GLU A 223 0.47 -29.48 -3.01
CA GLU A 223 -0.86 -29.96 -2.62
C GLU A 223 -1.29 -31.22 -3.38
N ASP A 224 -0.88 -31.39 -4.64
CA ASP A 224 -1.21 -32.57 -5.45
C ASP A 224 -0.06 -33.60 -5.41
N PRO A 225 -0.25 -34.78 -4.78
CA PRO A 225 0.80 -35.79 -4.64
C PRO A 225 1.25 -36.38 -5.99
N VAL A 226 0.38 -36.43 -7.01
CA VAL A 226 0.73 -36.90 -8.35
C VAL A 226 1.61 -35.87 -9.04
N LEU A 227 1.22 -34.60 -8.96
CA LEU A 227 1.97 -33.51 -9.56
C LEU A 227 3.33 -33.33 -8.91
N LYS A 228 3.39 -33.38 -7.58
CA LYS A 228 4.63 -33.38 -6.80
C LYS A 228 5.57 -34.48 -7.29
N LYS A 229 5.06 -35.70 -7.42
CA LYS A 229 5.87 -36.85 -7.88
C LYS A 229 6.36 -36.65 -9.31
N TYR A 230 5.51 -36.16 -10.21
CA TYR A 230 5.90 -35.82 -11.59
C TYR A 230 7.05 -34.80 -11.62
N HIS A 231 6.94 -33.69 -10.89
CA HIS A 231 7.97 -32.66 -10.86
C HIS A 231 9.29 -33.15 -10.23
N MET A 232 9.22 -33.98 -9.18
CA MET A 232 10.40 -34.62 -8.59
C MET A 232 11.13 -35.52 -9.59
N GLU A 233 10.39 -36.37 -10.33
CA GLU A 233 10.99 -37.27 -11.33
C GLU A 233 11.54 -36.50 -12.53
N LYS A 234 10.82 -35.47 -13.00
CA LYS A 234 11.30 -34.56 -14.06
C LYS A 234 12.61 -33.89 -13.65
N HIS A 235 12.69 -33.35 -12.43
CA HIS A 235 13.93 -32.73 -11.93
C HIS A 235 15.07 -33.75 -11.77
N ARG A 236 14.78 -34.98 -11.32
CA ARG A 236 15.78 -36.06 -11.25
C ARG A 236 16.40 -36.35 -12.62
N ILE A 237 15.56 -36.44 -13.65
CA ILE A 237 15.98 -36.70 -15.04
C ILE A 237 16.76 -35.50 -15.59
N GLU A 238 16.28 -34.28 -15.38
CA GLU A 238 16.99 -33.05 -15.78
C GLU A 238 18.40 -32.99 -15.19
N MET A 239 18.54 -33.24 -13.89
CA MET A 239 19.84 -33.26 -13.22
C MET A 239 20.75 -34.39 -13.71
N TYR A 240 20.18 -35.49 -14.22
CA TYR A 240 20.94 -36.57 -14.85
C TYR A 240 21.50 -36.11 -16.21
N CYS A 241 20.65 -35.54 -17.07
CA CYS A 241 21.04 -34.99 -18.38
C CYS A 241 22.12 -33.89 -18.24
N LEU A 242 21.93 -32.94 -17.33
CA LEU A 242 22.88 -31.84 -17.11
C LEU A 242 24.28 -32.29 -16.63
N ARG A 243 24.39 -33.46 -16.00
CA ARG A 243 25.66 -33.98 -15.47
C ARG A 243 26.53 -34.69 -16.52
N GLY A 244 26.04 -34.84 -17.76
CA GLY A 244 26.83 -35.32 -18.89
C GLY A 244 27.41 -36.73 -18.74
N LYS A 245 26.87 -37.55 -17.82
CA LYS A 245 27.20 -38.98 -17.71
C LYS A 245 26.30 -39.83 -18.62
N GLN A 246 26.00 -39.32 -19.81
CA GLN A 246 25.17 -40.04 -20.75
C GLN A 246 26.00 -41.13 -21.41
N ASP A 247 25.57 -42.38 -21.22
CA ASP A 247 26.06 -43.46 -22.05
C ASP A 247 25.52 -43.28 -23.48
N LYS A 248 26.19 -43.83 -24.48
CA LYS A 248 25.85 -43.67 -25.92
C LYS A 248 24.42 -44.15 -26.27
N TYR A 249 23.75 -44.84 -25.34
CA TYR A 249 22.42 -45.42 -25.46
C TYR A 249 21.42 -44.88 -24.42
N ASP A 250 21.69 -43.74 -23.78
CA ASP A 250 20.78 -43.19 -22.79
C ASP A 250 19.52 -42.57 -23.44
N PHE A 251 18.36 -43.14 -23.09
CA PHE A 251 17.03 -42.66 -23.52
C PHE A 251 16.54 -41.46 -22.69
N PHE A 252 17.34 -40.97 -21.73
CA PHE A 252 16.91 -39.94 -20.79
C PHE A 252 16.68 -38.57 -21.45
N ASP A 253 17.37 -38.24 -22.53
CA ASP A 253 17.11 -37.01 -23.28
C ASP A 253 15.76 -37.06 -24.00
N GLU A 254 15.46 -38.16 -24.69
CA GLU A 254 14.16 -38.37 -25.34
C GLU A 254 13.03 -38.37 -24.30
N LEU A 255 13.27 -38.98 -23.13
CA LEU A 255 12.33 -38.96 -22.02
C LEU A 255 12.12 -37.55 -21.45
N PHE A 256 13.19 -36.75 -21.32
CA PHE A 256 13.08 -35.37 -20.84
C PHE A 256 12.30 -34.49 -21.83
N ASP A 257 12.57 -34.62 -23.12
CA ASP A 257 11.83 -33.95 -24.19
C ASP A 257 10.35 -34.33 -24.18
N TRP A 258 10.06 -35.63 -24.00
CA TRP A 258 8.70 -36.11 -23.87
C TRP A 258 8.00 -35.52 -22.63
N LEU A 259 8.68 -35.49 -21.47
CA LEU A 259 8.15 -34.89 -20.25
C LEU A 259 7.83 -33.39 -20.44
N ASN A 260 8.68 -32.64 -21.14
CA ASN A 260 8.42 -31.23 -21.45
C ASN A 260 7.21 -31.05 -22.37
N LYS A 261 7.02 -31.96 -23.34
CA LYS A 261 5.89 -31.90 -24.28
C LYS A 261 4.54 -32.13 -23.61
N TYR A 262 4.50 -32.99 -22.59
CA TYR A 262 3.28 -33.38 -21.87
C TYR A 262 3.18 -32.77 -20.47
N GLU A 263 3.87 -31.66 -20.21
CA GLU A 263 3.80 -30.98 -18.91
C GLU A 263 2.35 -30.60 -18.55
N PRO A 264 1.85 -30.99 -17.36
CA PRO A 264 0.51 -30.65 -16.92
C PRO A 264 0.29 -29.14 -16.91
N LYS A 265 -0.82 -28.67 -17.49
CA LYS A 265 -1.19 -27.26 -17.42
C LYS A 265 -1.86 -26.97 -16.07
N LEU A 266 -1.17 -26.19 -15.24
CA LEU A 266 -1.56 -25.78 -13.88
C LEU A 266 -2.39 -24.49 -13.80
#